data_AF-A0A1V5PC48-F1
#
_entry.id   AF-A0A1V5PC48-F1
#
_cell.length_a   1.000
_cell.length_b   1.000
_cell.length_c   1.000
_cell.angle_alpha   90.00
_cell.angle_beta   90.00
_cell.angle_gamma   90.00
#
_symmetry.space_group_name_H-M   'P 1'
#
loop_
_entity.id
_entity.type
_entity.pdbx_description
1 polymer ?
#
loop_
_entity_poly.entity_id
_entity_poly.type
_entity_poly.pdbx_seq_one_letter_code
_entity_poly.pdbx_strand_id
1 'polypeptide(L)'
;MIALIVFSWMGFARLLRSDILSLREREYVLAARVVGVRDSRILFRHILPNAIFPTLVLASMRIGSYAITFAGLSFLGIGAEVGFADWGQLLSFARDWMTQLAEYWYIIVFPGVTLVLFVLSWNLVGDALRDVLDPRLQGSR
;
A
#
# COMPACT_ATOMS: atom_id res chain seq x y z
N MET A 1 13.09 -11.35 -2.08
CA MET A 1 11.75 -10.85 -1.68
C MET A 1 11.52 -10.70 -0.17
N ILE A 2 12.07 -11.58 0.68
CA ILE A 2 11.86 -11.59 2.15
C ILE A 2 12.17 -10.24 2.81
N ALA A 3 13.24 -9.55 2.41
CA ALA A 3 13.60 -8.25 2.98
C ALA A 3 12.47 -7.21 2.88
N LEU A 4 11.78 -7.12 1.73
CA LEU A 4 10.67 -6.18 1.57
C LEU A 4 9.51 -6.49 2.51
N ILE A 5 9.20 -7.77 2.72
CA ILE A 5 8.15 -8.20 3.65
C ILE A 5 8.52 -7.80 5.09
N VAL A 6 9.76 -8.07 5.50
CA VAL A 6 10.24 -7.81 6.86
C VAL A 6 10.35 -6.31 7.17
N PHE A 7 10.67 -5.47 6.19
CA PHE A 7 10.96 -4.05 6.42
C PHE A 7 9.83 -3.09 6.00
N SER A 8 8.84 -3.55 5.22
CA SER A 8 7.75 -2.69 4.73
C SER A 8 6.86 -2.10 5.84
N TRP A 9 6.70 -2.80 6.96
CA TRP A 9 5.78 -2.41 8.04
C TRP A 9 6.20 -1.15 8.81
N MET A 10 7.50 -0.81 8.79
CA MET A 10 8.06 0.30 9.59
C MET A 10 7.41 1.66 9.27
N GLY A 11 7.11 1.90 7.99
CA GLY A 11 6.46 3.14 7.54
C GLY A 11 5.04 3.26 8.09
N PHE A 12 4.26 2.18 8.01
CA PHE A 12 2.89 2.13 8.53
C PHE A 12 2.86 2.28 10.05
N ALA A 13 3.77 1.62 10.77
CA ALA A 13 3.87 1.73 12.22
C ALA A 13 4.21 3.16 12.68
N ARG A 14 5.09 3.86 11.95
CA ARG A 14 5.42 5.26 12.23
C ARG A 14 4.21 6.17 12.04
N LEU A 15 3.47 6.00 10.94
CA LEU A 15 2.27 6.77 10.66
C LEU A 15 1.20 6.54 11.73
N LEU A 16 0.87 5.27 11.99
CA LEU A 16 -0.12 4.89 12.99
C LEU A 16 0.22 5.44 14.38
N ARG A 17 1.50 5.39 14.76
CA ARG A 17 1.96 5.99 16.03
C ARG A 17 1.72 7.50 16.06
N SER A 18 2.00 8.20 14.97
CA SER A 18 1.76 9.65 14.86
C SER A 18 0.28 9.97 15.06
N ASP A 19 -0.61 9.21 14.41
CA ASP A 19 -2.07 9.40 14.51
C ASP A 19 -2.57 9.07 15.92
N ILE A 20 -2.07 8.01 16.55
CA ILE A 20 -2.38 7.66 17.94
C ILE A 20 -1.99 8.79 18.90
N LEU A 21 -0.79 9.36 18.74
CA LEU A 21 -0.32 10.46 19.59
C LEU A 21 -1.20 11.71 19.42
N SER A 22 -1.58 12.05 18.18
CA SER A 22 -2.48 13.17 17.91
C SER A 22 -3.89 12.95 18.49
N LEU A 23 -4.46 11.75 18.32
CA LEU A 23 -5.80 11.44 18.82
C LEU A 23 -5.87 11.37 20.34
N ARG A 24 -4.77 10.99 21.00
CA ARG A 24 -4.66 10.94 22.46
C ARG A 24 -4.92 12.30 23.14
N GLU A 25 -4.64 13.40 22.44
CA GLU A 25 -4.78 14.77 22.96
C GLU A 25 -6.15 15.39 22.67
N ARG A 26 -7.08 14.66 22.03
CA ARG A 26 -8.41 15.20 21.70
C ARG A 26 -9.35 15.22 22.91
N GLU A 27 -10.27 16.19 22.89
CA GLU A 27 -11.23 16.46 23.97
C GLU A 27 -12.07 15.24 24.38
N TYR A 28 -12.54 14.43 23.42
CA TYR A 28 -13.33 13.23 23.73
C TYR A 28 -12.52 12.16 24.47
N VAL A 29 -11.19 12.09 24.23
CA VAL A 29 -10.29 11.17 24.95
C VAL A 29 -10.06 11.69 26.37
N LEU A 30 -9.84 12.99 26.52
CA LEU A 30 -9.70 13.65 27.83
C LEU A 30 -10.97 13.47 28.67
N ALA A 31 -12.15 13.70 28.09
CA ALA A 31 -13.44 13.49 28.74
C ALA A 31 -13.65 12.03 29.18
N ALA A 32 -13.35 11.06 28.31
CA ALA A 32 -13.43 9.64 28.65
C ALA A 32 -12.52 9.27 29.83
N ARG A 33 -11.32 9.87 29.91
CA ARG A 33 -10.41 9.68 31.03
C ARG A 33 -10.95 10.30 32.32
N VAL A 34 -11.53 11.50 32.26
CA VAL A 34 -12.14 12.18 33.43
C VAL A 34 -13.31 11.36 34.01
N VAL A 35 -14.09 10.72 33.15
CA VAL A 35 -15.21 9.83 33.55
C VAL A 35 -14.72 8.47 34.11
N GLY A 36 -13.41 8.21 34.10
CA GLY A 36 -12.82 7.00 34.67
C GLY A 36 -12.80 5.78 33.73
N VAL A 37 -12.91 5.99 32.41
CA VAL A 37 -12.79 4.90 31.44
C VAL A 37 -11.36 4.37 31.43
N ARG A 38 -11.19 3.04 31.51
CA ARG A 38 -9.88 2.37 31.45
C ARG A 38 -9.14 2.71 30.14
N ASP A 39 -7.82 2.98 30.24
CA ASP A 39 -6.98 3.32 29.08
C ASP A 39 -7.03 2.28 27.96
N SER A 40 -7.12 0.99 28.27
CA SER A 40 -7.26 -0.07 27.25
C SER A 40 -8.56 0.05 26.46
N ARG A 41 -9.68 0.35 27.13
CA ARG A 41 -10.96 0.60 26.48
C ARG A 41 -10.89 1.86 25.61
N ILE A 42 -10.23 2.92 26.10
CA ILE A 42 -10.01 4.15 25.33
C ILE A 42 -9.20 3.85 24.05
N LEU A 43 -8.10 3.10 24.20
CA LEU A 43 -7.24 2.75 23.08
C LEU A 43 -8.00 1.96 22.01
N PHE A 44 -8.62 0.83 22.36
CA PHE A 44 -9.23 -0.07 21.38
C PHE A 44 -10.57 0.40 20.85
N ARG A 45 -11.35 1.18 21.61
CA ARG A 45 -12.69 1.63 21.20
C ARG A 45 -12.74 3.05 20.66
N HIS A 46 -11.81 3.92 21.05
CA HIS A 46 -11.84 5.34 20.67
C HIS A 46 -10.62 5.76 19.83
N ILE A 47 -9.41 5.34 20.17
CA ILE A 47 -8.20 5.81 19.47
C ILE A 47 -7.91 4.97 18.23
N LEU A 48 -7.72 3.65 18.39
CA LEU A 48 -7.28 2.76 17.33
C LEU A 48 -8.23 2.75 16.11
N PRO A 49 -9.56 2.68 16.26
CA PRO A 49 -10.47 2.74 15.11
C PRO A 49 -10.37 4.04 14.32
N ASN A 50 -10.03 5.16 14.97
CA ASN A 50 -9.86 6.45 14.29
C ASN A 50 -8.45 6.61 13.70
N ALA A 51 -7.43 6.02 14.33
CA ALA A 51 -6.04 6.10 13.89
C ALA A 51 -5.74 5.18 12.69
N ILE A 52 -6.52 4.12 12.49
CA ILE A 52 -6.24 3.12 11.46
C ILE A 52 -6.60 3.59 10.05
N PHE A 53 -7.55 4.51 9.89
CA PHE A 53 -8.03 4.95 8.57
C PHE A 53 -6.94 5.56 7.67
N PRO A 54 -6.13 6.54 8.13
CA PRO A 54 -5.05 7.08 7.29
C PRO A 54 -4.01 6.01 6.92
N THR A 55 -3.75 5.07 7.84
CA THR A 55 -2.82 3.96 7.61
C THR A 55 -3.36 2.98 6.56
N LEU A 56 -4.66 2.68 6.57
CA LEU A 56 -5.31 1.82 5.57
C LEU A 56 -5.30 2.46 4.18
N VAL A 57 -5.57 3.76 4.09
CA VAL A 57 -5.46 4.51 2.84
C VAL A 57 -4.03 4.41 2.31
N LEU A 58 -3.02 4.71 3.13
CA LEU A 58 -1.63 4.57 2.71
C LEU A 58 -1.29 3.13 2.29
N ALA A 59 -1.78 2.13 3.02
CA ALA A 59 -1.53 0.72 2.70
C ALA A 59 -2.10 0.32 1.34
N SER A 60 -3.31 0.78 1.00
CA SER A 60 -3.89 0.55 -0.31
C SER A 60 -3.02 1.13 -1.43
N MET A 61 -2.61 2.39 -1.34
CA MET A 61 -1.76 3.03 -2.37
C MET A 61 -0.40 2.33 -2.52
N ARG A 62 0.16 1.79 -1.43
CA ARG A 62 1.48 1.13 -1.44
C ARG A 62 1.52 -0.20 -2.19
N ILE A 63 0.40 -0.90 -2.34
CA ILE A 63 0.36 -2.20 -3.02
C ILE A 63 0.81 -2.06 -4.49
N GLY A 64 0.42 -0.98 -5.18
CA GLY A 64 0.93 -0.69 -6.52
C GLY A 64 2.45 -0.49 -6.56
N SER A 65 3.00 0.26 -5.60
CA SER A 65 4.46 0.43 -5.48
C SER A 65 5.19 -0.89 -5.21
N TYR A 66 4.60 -1.78 -4.40
CA TYR A 66 5.17 -3.10 -4.14
C TYR A 66 5.19 -3.97 -5.38
N ALA A 67 4.12 -3.96 -6.20
CA ALA A 67 4.09 -4.70 -7.45
C ALA A 67 5.22 -4.28 -8.41
N ILE A 68 5.46 -2.97 -8.57
CA ILE A 68 6.59 -2.45 -9.37
C ILE A 68 7.92 -2.91 -8.78
N THR A 69 8.08 -2.80 -7.46
CA THR A 69 9.33 -3.17 -6.79
C THR A 69 9.62 -4.65 -6.96
N PHE A 70 8.62 -5.52 -6.78
CA PHE A 70 8.77 -6.96 -6.99
C PHE A 70 9.07 -7.30 -8.44
N ALA A 71 8.33 -6.72 -9.40
CA ALA A 71 8.60 -6.93 -10.81
C ALA A 71 10.01 -6.46 -11.21
N GLY A 72 10.49 -5.33 -10.66
CA GLY A 72 11.87 -4.88 -10.86
C GLY A 72 12.91 -5.86 -10.32
N LEU A 73 12.67 -6.43 -9.12
CA LEU A 73 13.56 -7.46 -8.57
C LEU A 73 13.54 -8.76 -9.37
N SER A 74 12.36 -9.21 -9.80
CA SER A 74 12.20 -10.39 -10.66
C SER A 74 12.85 -10.18 -12.03
N PHE A 75 12.74 -8.98 -12.60
CA PHE A 75 13.46 -8.60 -13.80
C PHE A 75 14.98 -8.69 -13.61
N LEU A 76 15.51 -8.24 -12.47
CA LEU A 76 16.93 -8.33 -12.13
C LEU A 76 17.39 -9.76 -11.75
N GLY A 77 16.49 -10.75 -11.70
CA GLY A 77 16.82 -12.14 -11.37
C GLY A 77 16.95 -12.45 -9.88
N ILE A 78 16.53 -11.52 -9.00
CA ILE A 78 16.57 -11.66 -7.53
C ILE A 78 15.16 -11.67 -6.90
N GLY A 79 14.14 -11.76 -7.73
CA GLY A 79 12.72 -11.81 -7.36
C GLY A 79 12.23 -13.24 -7.18
N ALA A 80 11.11 -13.57 -7.83
CA ALA A 80 10.53 -14.91 -7.79
C ALA A 80 11.46 -15.95 -8.45
N GLU A 81 11.40 -17.19 -7.96
CA GLU A 81 12.10 -18.31 -8.59
C GLU A 81 11.50 -18.62 -9.97
N VAL A 82 12.31 -19.20 -10.86
CA VAL A 82 11.82 -19.62 -12.17
C VAL A 82 10.74 -20.70 -12.00
N GLY A 83 9.61 -20.54 -12.69
CA GLY A 83 8.43 -21.42 -12.58
C GLY A 83 7.20 -20.72 -11.98
N PHE A 84 7.37 -19.56 -11.35
CA PHE A 84 6.24 -18.73 -10.91
C PHE A 84 5.77 -17.77 -12.01
N ALA A 85 4.45 -17.50 -12.02
CA ALA A 85 3.86 -16.50 -12.90
C ALA A 85 4.12 -15.09 -12.36
N ASP A 86 5.21 -14.47 -12.80
CA ASP A 86 5.66 -13.14 -12.39
C ASP A 86 5.91 -12.25 -13.62
N TRP A 87 5.29 -11.07 -13.68
CA TRP A 87 5.41 -10.16 -14.83
C TRP A 87 6.83 -9.61 -15.04
N GLY A 88 7.59 -9.40 -13.96
CA GLY A 88 8.99 -8.98 -14.05
C GLY A 88 9.90 -10.09 -14.59
N GLN A 89 9.60 -11.33 -14.24
CA GLN A 89 10.28 -12.51 -14.77
C GLN A 89 9.95 -12.74 -16.25
N LEU A 90 8.70 -12.50 -16.68
CA LEU A 90 8.36 -12.49 -18.11
C LEU A 90 9.20 -11.48 -18.89
N LEU A 91 9.39 -10.28 -18.35
CA LEU A 91 10.26 -9.26 -18.93
C LEU A 91 11.76 -9.65 -18.86
N SER A 92 12.18 -10.40 -17.84
CA SER A 92 13.54 -10.93 -17.72
C SER A 92 13.86 -11.86 -18.89
N PHE A 93 12.94 -12.78 -19.21
CA PHE A 93 13.07 -13.69 -20.35
C PHE A 93 13.02 -12.96 -21.68
N ALA A 94 12.21 -11.89 -21.78
CA ALA A 94 12.09 -11.07 -22.98
C ALA A 94 13.42 -10.44 -23.46
N ARG A 95 14.44 -10.35 -22.59
CA ARG A 95 15.72 -9.70 -22.90
C ARG A 95 16.43 -10.34 -24.10
N ASP A 96 16.38 -11.66 -24.21
CA ASP A 96 17.08 -12.39 -25.28
C ASP A 96 16.42 -12.16 -26.65
N TRP A 97 15.14 -11.76 -26.67
CA TRP A 97 14.37 -11.48 -27.88
C TRP A 97 14.25 -9.97 -28.19
N MET A 98 14.93 -9.10 -27.44
CA MET A 98 14.84 -7.64 -27.66
C MET A 98 15.30 -7.21 -29.06
N THR A 99 16.26 -7.91 -29.66
CA THR A 99 16.73 -7.60 -31.03
C THR A 99 15.71 -7.95 -32.11
N GLN A 100 14.69 -8.75 -31.78
CA GLN A 100 13.63 -9.21 -32.67
C GLN A 100 12.26 -8.62 -32.29
N LEU A 101 12.28 -7.46 -31.60
CA LEU A 101 11.08 -6.75 -31.14
C LEU A 101 10.06 -6.47 -32.25
N ALA A 102 10.48 -6.35 -33.51
CA ALA A 102 9.57 -6.18 -34.64
C ALA A 102 8.58 -7.37 -34.80
N GLU A 103 9.00 -8.58 -34.44
CA GLU A 103 8.18 -9.79 -34.51
C GLU A 103 7.55 -10.13 -33.15
N TYR A 104 8.30 -9.91 -32.06
CA TYR A 104 7.93 -10.36 -30.70
C TYR A 104 7.55 -9.23 -29.73
N TRP A 105 7.09 -8.08 -30.22
CA TRP A 105 6.75 -6.90 -29.40
C TRP A 105 5.81 -7.20 -28.22
N TYR A 106 4.90 -8.16 -28.39
CA TYR A 106 3.88 -8.52 -27.41
C TYR A 106 4.45 -9.08 -26.09
N ILE A 107 5.66 -9.66 -26.13
CA ILE A 107 6.33 -10.23 -24.95
C ILE A 107 6.68 -9.14 -23.92
N ILE A 108 6.86 -7.90 -24.37
CA ILE A 108 7.13 -6.74 -23.49
C ILE A 108 5.85 -5.96 -23.22
N VAL A 109 5.03 -5.73 -24.25
CA VAL A 109 3.86 -4.85 -24.13
C VAL A 109 2.80 -5.43 -23.20
N PHE A 110 2.49 -6.74 -23.27
CA PHE A 110 1.46 -7.30 -22.40
C PHE A 110 1.81 -7.26 -20.91
N PRO A 111 3.00 -7.74 -20.46
CA PRO A 111 3.38 -7.61 -19.06
C PRO A 111 3.47 -6.13 -18.61
N GLY A 112 4.00 -5.25 -19.47
CA GLY A 112 4.13 -3.82 -19.19
C GLY A 112 2.77 -3.14 -18.99
N VAL A 113 1.84 -3.32 -19.93
CA VAL A 113 0.48 -2.74 -19.85
C VAL A 113 -0.28 -3.31 -18.67
N THR A 114 -0.19 -4.62 -18.43
CA THR A 114 -0.85 -5.26 -17.28
C THR A 114 -0.36 -4.66 -15.96
N LEU A 115 0.95 -4.47 -15.83
CA LEU A 115 1.55 -3.88 -14.63
C LEU A 115 1.13 -2.41 -14.45
N VAL A 116 1.09 -1.63 -15.53
CA VAL A 116 0.59 -0.25 -15.49
C VAL A 116 -0.88 -0.21 -15.05
N LEU A 117 -1.75 -1.01 -15.67
CA LEU A 117 -3.17 -1.06 -15.33
C LEU A 117 -3.40 -1.52 -13.90
N PHE A 118 -2.63 -2.51 -13.43
CA PHE A 118 -2.70 -2.98 -12.05
C PHE A 118 -2.35 -1.87 -11.05
N VAL A 119 -1.23 -1.18 -11.28
CA VAL A 119 -0.77 -0.09 -10.41
C VAL A 119 -1.76 1.07 -10.42
N LEU A 120 -2.27 1.46 -11.59
CA LEU A 120 -3.27 2.52 -11.71
C LEU A 120 -4.56 2.16 -10.97
N SER A 121 -5.08 0.95 -11.18
CA SER A 121 -6.29 0.47 -10.50
C SER A 121 -6.15 0.58 -8.99
N TRP A 122 -4.99 0.21 -8.45
CA TRP A 122 -4.76 0.23 -7.01
C TRP A 122 -4.51 1.61 -6.43
N ASN A 123 -3.92 2.53 -7.21
CA ASN A 123 -3.87 3.94 -6.82
C ASN A 123 -5.27 4.54 -6.78
N LEU A 124 -6.11 4.28 -7.79
CA LEU A 124 -7.49 4.76 -7.83
C LEU A 124 -8.34 4.21 -6.68
N VAL A 125 -8.15 2.93 -6.30
CA VAL A 125 -8.78 2.36 -5.11
C VAL A 125 -8.33 3.11 -3.84
N GLY A 126 -7.05 3.45 -3.74
CA GLY A 126 -6.53 4.21 -2.61
C GLY A 126 -7.08 5.64 -2.53
N ASP A 127 -7.20 6.31 -3.67
CA ASP A 127 -7.83 7.63 -3.76
C ASP A 127 -9.32 7.56 -3.38
N ALA A 128 -10.07 6.58 -3.91
CA ALA A 128 -11.46 6.38 -3.54
C ALA A 128 -11.65 6.08 -2.05
N LEU A 129 -10.78 5.24 -1.46
CA LEU A 129 -10.78 4.97 -0.03
C LEU A 129 -10.47 6.24 0.78
N ARG A 130 -9.52 7.04 0.32
CA ARG A 130 -9.20 8.33 0.94
C ARG A 130 -10.41 9.25 0.93
N ASP A 131 -11.08 9.38 -0.20
CA ASP A 131 -12.22 10.29 -0.37
C ASP A 131 -13.40 9.88 0.52
N VAL A 132 -13.67 8.57 0.65
CA VAL A 132 -14.73 8.06 1.54
C VAL A 132 -14.38 8.25 3.02
N LEU A 133 -13.09 8.14 3.38
CA LEU A 133 -12.62 8.19 4.75
C LEU A 133 -12.22 9.59 5.22
N ASP A 134 -12.10 10.59 4.32
CA ASP A 134 -11.77 11.97 4.69
C ASP A 134 -12.99 12.68 5.32
N PRO A 135 -12.99 12.96 6.64
CA PRO A 135 -14.11 13.60 7.30
C PRO A 135 -14.27 15.08 6.90
N ARG A 136 -13.23 15.70 6.33
CA ARG A 136 -13.25 17.13 5.98
C ARG A 136 -14.13 17.41 4.76
N LEU A 137 -14.34 16.42 3.90
CA LEU A 137 -15.24 16.54 2.74
C LEU A 137 -16.72 16.48 3.13
N GLN A 138 -17.04 16.01 4.33
CA GLN A 138 -18.43 15.88 4.82
C GLN A 138 -18.94 17.12 5.58
N GLY A 139 -18.06 18.05 5.98
CA GLY A 139 -18.42 19.27 6.72
C GLY A 139 -18.87 20.47 5.87
N SER A 140 -19.04 20.31 4.56
CA SER A 140 -19.43 21.38 3.62
C SER A 140 -20.91 21.34 3.20
N ARG A 141 -21.77 20.65 3.96
CA ARG A 141 -23.22 20.60 3.70
C ARG A 141 -24.02 20.95 4.93
#